data_AF-A0A6N8BNZ0-F1
#
_entry.id   AF-A0A6N8BNZ0-F1
#
_cell.length_a   1.000
_cell.length_b   1.000
_cell.length_c   1.000
_cell.angle_alpha   90.00
_cell.angle_beta   90.00
_cell.angle_gamma   90.00
#
_symmetry.space_group_name_H-M   'P 1'
#
loop_
_entity.id
_entity.type
_entity.pdbx_description
1 polymer ?
#
loop_
_entity_poly.entity_id
_entity_poly.type
_entity_poly.pdbx_seq_one_letter_code
_entity_poly.pdbx_strand_id
1 'polypeptide(L)'
;MTKPDPHTLLRPYVRATYLTKTAAGQQQTLFVSLEGLRAWAGVLGLPLRDAMCDLLEHHIWPERFRRNFGMVAAGDLARRLQSRVLVLGCGGLGGHVAELLARAGVGGIRLVDNDTFDESNLNRQRFCSERVLGQPKVIVVRDALADIASHVETEALELVADSTNLSSLVSGMDVALDCLDSISAKTALEQAALAAGVAFVHGSVLRDEGFCYASSGPQARLEELYPFGQSARELEQARRESVGALAPASVACLMVKLALRAILQRTASSALYHLDLSVPELERFDWADND
;
A
#
# COMPACT_ATOMS: atom_id res chain seq x y z
N MET A 1 4.20 -28.94 -24.65
CA MET A 1 4.97 -27.99 -25.47
C MET A 1 6.00 -27.32 -24.58
N THR A 2 7.23 -27.13 -25.04
CA THR A 2 8.28 -26.41 -24.30
C THR A 2 7.95 -24.92 -24.22
N LYS A 3 8.14 -24.30 -23.05
CA LYS A 3 7.96 -22.86 -22.84
C LYS A 3 8.83 -22.08 -23.84
N PRO A 4 8.27 -21.13 -24.62
CA PRO A 4 9.08 -20.36 -25.57
C PRO A 4 10.08 -19.47 -24.84
N ASP A 5 11.19 -19.13 -25.48
CA ASP A 5 12.14 -18.17 -24.93
C ASP A 5 11.51 -16.76 -24.89
N PRO A 6 11.40 -16.14 -23.70
CA PRO A 6 10.79 -14.82 -23.57
C PRO A 6 11.56 -13.73 -24.33
N HIS A 7 12.89 -13.82 -24.46
CA HIS A 7 13.68 -12.80 -25.16
C HIS A 7 13.36 -12.77 -26.66
N THR A 8 13.16 -13.93 -27.26
CA THR A 8 12.76 -14.06 -28.66
C THR A 8 11.31 -13.63 -28.87
N LEU A 9 10.38 -14.13 -28.04
CA LEU A 9 8.95 -13.86 -28.17
C LEU A 9 8.62 -12.38 -27.95
N LEU A 10 9.27 -11.74 -26.97
CA LEU A 10 8.94 -10.39 -26.55
C LEU A 10 9.64 -9.28 -27.34
N ARG A 11 10.52 -9.63 -28.29
CA ARG A 11 11.27 -8.66 -29.11
C ARG A 11 10.41 -7.54 -29.71
N PRO A 12 9.20 -7.80 -30.27
CA PRO A 12 8.35 -6.74 -30.82
C PRO A 12 7.79 -5.76 -29.78
N TYR A 13 7.77 -6.17 -28.51
CA TYR A 13 7.17 -5.41 -27.40
C TYR A 13 8.22 -4.65 -26.57
N VAL A 14 9.50 -4.78 -26.87
CA VAL A 14 10.57 -4.05 -26.19
C VAL A 14 10.41 -2.55 -26.44
N ARG A 15 10.53 -1.76 -25.37
CA ARG A 15 10.43 -0.28 -25.37
C ARG A 15 11.75 0.38 -24.99
N ALA A 16 12.56 -0.30 -24.19
CA ALA A 16 13.91 0.14 -23.86
C ALA A 16 14.81 -1.05 -23.56
N THR A 17 16.11 -0.80 -23.60
CA THR A 17 17.13 -1.80 -23.26
C THR A 17 18.26 -1.11 -22.52
N TYR A 18 18.58 -1.61 -21.33
CA TYR A 18 19.70 -1.13 -20.53
C TYR A 18 20.79 -2.20 -20.46
N LEU A 19 22.05 -1.75 -20.44
CA LEU A 19 23.21 -2.59 -20.23
C LEU A 19 23.74 -2.34 -18.83
N THR A 20 23.73 -3.36 -17.99
CA THR A 20 24.24 -3.29 -16.62
C THR A 20 25.55 -4.04 -16.54
N LYS A 21 26.58 -3.43 -15.95
CA LYS A 21 27.83 -4.14 -15.63
C LYS A 21 27.58 -5.00 -14.39
N THR A 22 27.79 -6.29 -14.51
CA THR A 22 27.77 -7.27 -13.42
C THR A 22 29.16 -7.84 -13.21
N ALA A 23 29.38 -8.54 -12.10
CA ALA A 23 30.63 -9.26 -11.86
C ALA A 23 30.94 -10.33 -12.95
N ALA A 24 29.90 -10.83 -13.63
CA ALA A 24 29.99 -11.82 -14.70
C ALA A 24 30.08 -11.20 -16.12
N GLY A 25 30.13 -9.86 -16.25
CA GLY A 25 30.19 -9.16 -17.54
C GLY A 25 29.02 -8.20 -17.75
N GLN A 26 28.75 -7.85 -19.02
CA GLN A 26 27.60 -7.01 -19.37
C GLN A 26 26.33 -7.86 -19.47
N GLN A 27 25.30 -7.46 -18.74
CA GLN A 27 23.98 -8.06 -18.77
C GLN A 27 22.99 -7.09 -19.41
N GLN A 28 22.24 -7.58 -20.40
CA GLN A 28 21.18 -6.82 -21.03
C GLN A 28 19.89 -6.99 -20.23
N THR A 29 19.27 -5.86 -19.87
CA THR A 29 17.92 -5.82 -19.29
C THR A 29 16.96 -5.22 -20.32
N LEU A 30 15.88 -5.93 -20.62
CA LEU A 30 14.84 -5.47 -21.53
C LEU A 30 13.69 -4.85 -20.74
N PHE A 31 13.03 -3.84 -21.30
CA PHE A 31 11.78 -3.30 -20.76
C PHE A 31 10.67 -3.50 -21.77
N VAL A 32 9.61 -4.20 -21.38
CA VAL A 32 8.55 -4.63 -22.29
C VAL A 32 7.24 -3.92 -22.00
N SER A 33 6.51 -3.56 -23.06
CA SER A 33 5.23 -2.88 -22.98
C SER A 33 4.17 -3.72 -22.26
N LEU A 34 3.09 -3.06 -21.80
CA LEU A 34 1.93 -3.76 -21.21
C LEU A 34 1.33 -4.82 -22.15
N GLU A 35 1.33 -4.56 -23.46
CA GLU A 35 0.89 -5.50 -24.48
C GLU A 35 1.76 -6.76 -24.50
N GLY A 36 3.09 -6.60 -24.43
CA GLY A 36 4.02 -7.73 -24.32
C GLY A 36 3.83 -8.54 -23.04
N LEU A 37 3.59 -7.86 -21.91
CA LEU A 37 3.28 -8.54 -20.65
C LEU A 37 2.00 -9.38 -20.74
N ARG A 38 0.94 -8.85 -21.38
CA ARG A 38 -0.32 -9.58 -21.63
C ARG A 38 -0.12 -10.75 -22.59
N ALA A 39 0.68 -10.57 -23.64
CA ALA A 39 1.03 -11.65 -24.56
C ALA A 39 1.76 -12.79 -23.82
N TRP A 40 2.72 -12.45 -22.96
CA TRP A 40 3.43 -13.43 -22.14
C TRP A 40 2.50 -14.15 -21.16
N ALA A 41 1.66 -13.38 -20.44
CA ALA A 41 0.66 -13.94 -19.55
C ALA A 41 -0.27 -14.94 -20.26
N GLY A 42 -0.73 -14.59 -21.47
CA GLY A 42 -1.57 -15.47 -22.30
C GLY A 42 -0.87 -16.75 -22.74
N VAL A 43 0.43 -16.69 -23.06
CA VAL A 43 1.25 -17.87 -23.41
C VAL A 43 1.37 -18.83 -22.22
N LEU A 44 1.49 -18.30 -21.00
CA LEU A 44 1.64 -19.12 -19.80
C LEU A 44 0.31 -19.52 -19.15
N GLY A 45 -0.79 -18.86 -19.51
CA GLY A 45 -2.08 -19.02 -18.82
C GLY A 45 -2.05 -18.51 -17.38
N LEU A 46 -1.22 -17.49 -17.10
CA LEU A 46 -1.02 -16.95 -15.76
C LEU A 46 -1.70 -15.57 -15.60
N PRO A 47 -2.07 -15.17 -14.37
CA PRO A 47 -2.37 -13.79 -14.06
C PRO A 47 -1.22 -12.85 -14.48
N LEU A 48 -1.54 -11.62 -14.86
CA LEU A 48 -0.56 -10.64 -15.34
C LEU A 48 0.58 -10.43 -14.33
N ARG A 49 0.25 -10.40 -13.03
CA ARG A 49 1.19 -10.30 -11.90
C ARG A 49 2.23 -11.40 -11.91
N ASP A 50 1.80 -12.65 -12.04
CA ASP A 50 2.67 -13.81 -11.98
C ASP A 50 3.54 -13.90 -13.24
N ALA A 51 2.99 -13.50 -14.40
CA ALA A 51 3.75 -13.34 -15.63
C ALA A 51 4.83 -12.24 -15.52
N MET A 52 4.56 -11.15 -14.79
CA MET A 52 5.58 -10.12 -14.50
C MET A 52 6.70 -10.68 -13.61
N CYS A 53 6.36 -11.46 -12.57
CA CYS A 53 7.37 -12.11 -11.72
C CYS A 53 8.27 -13.06 -12.53
N ASP A 54 7.67 -13.89 -13.38
CA ASP A 54 8.39 -14.80 -14.27
C ASP A 54 9.39 -14.04 -15.17
N LEU A 55 8.98 -12.93 -15.77
CA LEU A 55 9.87 -12.14 -16.64
C LEU A 55 11.03 -11.47 -15.90
N LEU A 56 10.85 -11.10 -14.63
CA LEU A 56 11.92 -10.50 -13.82
C LEU A 56 13.09 -11.48 -13.61
N GLU A 57 12.83 -12.79 -13.57
CA GLU A 57 13.87 -13.83 -13.51
C GLU A 57 14.70 -13.90 -14.80
N HIS A 58 14.12 -13.47 -15.92
CA HIS A 58 14.75 -13.40 -17.24
C HIS A 58 15.36 -12.03 -17.55
N HIS A 59 15.51 -11.14 -16.56
CA HIS A 59 16.00 -9.77 -16.78
C HIS A 59 15.12 -8.97 -17.77
N ILE A 60 13.83 -9.28 -17.79
CA ILE A 60 12.82 -8.58 -18.58
C ILE A 60 11.89 -7.86 -17.60
N TRP A 61 11.96 -6.55 -17.59
CA TRP A 61 11.18 -5.71 -16.70
C TRP A 61 9.89 -5.22 -17.37
N PRO A 62 8.79 -5.10 -16.62
CA PRO A 62 7.64 -4.32 -17.07
C PRO A 62 8.06 -2.86 -17.32
N GLU A 63 7.78 -2.31 -18.50
CA GLU A 63 8.11 -0.92 -18.86
C GLU A 63 7.59 0.10 -17.84
N ARG A 64 6.45 -0.18 -17.21
CA ARG A 64 5.86 0.66 -16.16
C ARG A 64 6.78 0.91 -14.96
N PHE A 65 7.72 0.00 -14.68
CA PHE A 65 8.68 0.13 -13.58
C PHE A 65 10.07 0.58 -14.03
N ARG A 66 10.25 0.95 -15.31
CA ARG A 66 11.56 1.36 -15.83
C ARG A 66 12.16 2.55 -15.07
N ARG A 67 11.34 3.47 -14.59
CA ARG A 67 11.78 4.63 -13.80
C ARG A 67 12.17 4.28 -12.35
N ASN A 68 11.87 3.06 -11.90
CA ASN A 68 12.33 2.52 -10.61
C ASN A 68 13.58 1.65 -10.75
N PHE A 69 13.97 1.29 -11.97
CA PHE A 69 15.12 0.45 -12.25
C PHE A 69 16.42 1.07 -11.68
N GLY A 70 17.24 0.24 -11.05
CA GLY A 70 18.46 0.66 -10.36
C GLY A 70 18.23 1.13 -8.91
N MET A 71 17.01 1.56 -8.57
CA MET A 71 16.62 1.84 -7.18
C MET A 71 15.96 0.63 -6.52
N VAL A 72 15.22 -0.16 -7.30
CA VAL A 72 14.54 -1.39 -6.84
C VAL A 72 15.20 -2.59 -7.54
N ALA A 73 15.60 -3.60 -6.77
CA ALA A 73 16.11 -4.85 -7.33
C ALA A 73 14.97 -5.70 -7.91
N ALA A 74 15.27 -6.56 -8.90
CA ALA A 74 14.26 -7.41 -9.54
C ALA A 74 13.54 -8.31 -8.52
N GLY A 75 14.30 -8.92 -7.59
CA GLY A 75 13.73 -9.74 -6.52
C GLY A 75 12.87 -8.94 -5.54
N ASP A 76 13.18 -7.67 -5.28
CA ASP A 76 12.34 -6.81 -4.43
C ASP A 76 11.02 -6.47 -5.12
N LEU A 77 11.05 -6.16 -6.42
CA LEU A 77 9.83 -5.94 -7.18
C LEU A 77 8.99 -7.22 -7.24
N ALA A 78 9.60 -8.39 -7.49
CA ALA A 78 8.91 -9.67 -7.49
C ALA A 78 8.24 -9.95 -6.13
N ARG A 79 8.92 -9.67 -5.01
CA ARG A 79 8.34 -9.76 -3.66
C ARG A 79 7.13 -8.85 -3.46
N ARG A 80 7.21 -7.59 -3.90
CA ARG A 80 6.05 -6.68 -3.85
C ARG A 80 4.90 -7.19 -4.71
N LEU A 81 5.19 -7.67 -5.92
CA LEU A 81 4.19 -8.23 -6.81
C LEU A 81 3.54 -9.48 -6.23
N GLN A 82 4.16 -10.17 -5.28
CA GLN A 82 3.57 -11.33 -4.61
C GLN A 82 2.90 -10.99 -3.28
N SER A 83 3.11 -9.79 -2.74
CA SER A 83 2.57 -9.40 -1.44
C SER A 83 1.09 -9.01 -1.50
N ARG A 84 0.39 -9.25 -0.39
CA ARG A 84 -1.01 -8.88 -0.15
C ARG A 84 -1.09 -7.93 1.03
N VAL A 85 -1.81 -6.83 0.87
CA VAL A 85 -1.96 -5.81 1.93
C VAL A 85 -3.42 -5.54 2.21
N LEU A 86 -3.75 -5.32 3.49
CA LEU A 86 -5.03 -4.82 3.94
C LEU A 86 -4.94 -3.30 4.11
N VAL A 87 -5.86 -2.56 3.51
CA VAL A 87 -6.07 -1.13 3.74
C VAL A 87 -7.43 -0.96 4.41
N LEU A 88 -7.42 -0.61 5.69
CA LEU A 88 -8.63 -0.44 6.49
C LEU A 88 -8.99 1.05 6.56
N GLY A 89 -10.04 1.44 5.83
CA GLY A 89 -10.41 2.82 5.54
C GLY A 89 -9.94 3.24 4.14
N CYS A 90 -10.87 3.76 3.33
CA CYS A 90 -10.67 4.26 1.96
C CYS A 90 -10.96 5.77 1.85
N GLY A 91 -10.86 6.48 2.97
CA GLY A 91 -11.03 7.94 3.04
C GLY A 91 -9.83 8.72 2.50
N GLY A 92 -9.57 9.89 3.09
CA GLY A 92 -8.47 10.78 2.67
C GLY A 92 -7.11 10.08 2.63
N LEU A 93 -6.76 9.38 3.71
CA LEU A 93 -5.49 8.68 3.84
C LEU A 93 -5.47 7.40 2.99
N GLY A 94 -6.48 6.55 3.18
CA GLY A 94 -6.57 5.22 2.57
C GLY A 94 -6.59 5.22 1.04
N GLY A 95 -7.28 6.19 0.43
CA GLY A 95 -7.29 6.32 -1.03
C GLY A 95 -5.89 6.58 -1.59
N HIS A 96 -5.13 7.50 -0.99
CA HIS A 96 -3.74 7.76 -1.40
C HIS A 96 -2.84 6.56 -1.15
N VAL A 97 -2.97 5.90 0.01
CA VAL A 97 -2.24 4.67 0.34
C VAL A 97 -2.46 3.59 -0.71
N ALA A 98 -3.71 3.32 -1.07
CA ALA A 98 -4.07 2.28 -2.04
C ALA A 98 -3.49 2.57 -3.44
N GLU A 99 -3.59 3.81 -3.91
CA GLU A 99 -2.99 4.22 -5.20
C GLU A 99 -1.46 4.03 -5.20
N LEU A 100 -0.79 4.48 -4.15
CA LEU A 100 0.66 4.42 -4.04
C LEU A 100 1.16 2.97 -3.94
N LEU A 101 0.48 2.09 -3.22
CA LEU A 101 0.78 0.65 -3.15
C LEU A 101 0.66 -0.02 -4.53
N ALA A 102 -0.42 0.25 -5.25
CA ALA A 102 -0.64 -0.27 -6.59
C ALA A 102 0.45 0.20 -7.59
N ARG A 103 0.85 1.47 -7.51
CA ARG A 103 1.94 2.03 -8.33
C ARG A 103 3.32 1.51 -7.93
N ALA A 104 3.52 1.14 -6.66
CA ALA A 104 4.76 0.58 -6.16
C ALA A 104 4.96 -0.91 -6.49
N GLY A 105 3.95 -1.55 -7.07
CA GLY A 105 3.97 -2.94 -7.53
C GLY A 105 3.45 -3.93 -6.49
N VAL A 106 2.61 -3.53 -5.54
CA VAL A 106 1.95 -4.47 -4.62
C VAL A 106 0.93 -5.32 -5.38
N GLY A 107 1.01 -6.64 -5.22
CA GLY A 107 0.22 -7.60 -6.00
C GLY A 107 -1.24 -7.75 -5.62
N GLY A 108 -1.57 -7.62 -4.33
CA GLY A 108 -2.92 -7.79 -3.81
C GLY A 108 -3.28 -6.72 -2.81
N ILE A 109 -4.46 -6.13 -2.93
CA ILE A 109 -4.95 -5.09 -2.00
C ILE A 109 -6.37 -5.46 -1.57
N ARG A 110 -6.57 -5.71 -0.28
CA ARG A 110 -7.88 -5.80 0.34
C ARG A 110 -8.27 -4.43 0.88
N LEU A 111 -9.35 -3.88 0.34
CA LEU A 111 -9.94 -2.60 0.73
C LEU A 111 -11.15 -2.86 1.61
N VAL A 112 -11.22 -2.21 2.76
CA VAL A 112 -12.36 -2.29 3.67
C VAL A 112 -12.77 -0.88 4.08
N ASP A 113 -14.00 -0.51 3.81
CA ASP A 113 -14.62 0.76 4.22
C ASP A 113 -16.14 0.59 4.08
N ASN A 114 -16.92 1.13 5.01
CA ASN A 114 -18.37 1.03 5.02
C ASN A 114 -19.09 2.31 4.57
N ASP A 115 -18.34 3.29 4.09
CA ASP A 115 -18.83 4.62 3.76
C ASP A 115 -18.92 4.86 2.25
N THR A 116 -19.64 5.92 1.89
CA THR A 116 -19.81 6.41 0.53
C THR A 116 -19.10 7.75 0.35
N PHE A 117 -18.83 8.16 -0.89
CA PHE A 117 -18.27 9.49 -1.14
C PHE A 117 -19.32 10.59 -0.94
N ASP A 118 -18.98 11.57 -0.10
CA ASP A 118 -19.80 12.76 0.15
C ASP A 118 -19.14 14.04 -0.42
N GLU A 119 -19.91 15.12 -0.64
CA GLU A 119 -19.37 16.39 -1.14
C GLU A 119 -18.23 16.94 -0.27
N SER A 120 -18.33 16.77 1.05
CA SER A 120 -17.29 17.18 2.00
C SER A 120 -15.97 16.42 1.83
N ASN A 121 -15.94 15.39 0.98
CA ASN A 121 -14.75 14.59 0.68
C ASN A 121 -13.96 15.13 -0.53
N LEU A 122 -14.59 15.94 -1.39
CA LEU A 122 -13.98 16.47 -2.63
C LEU A 122 -12.70 17.27 -2.38
N ASN A 123 -12.55 17.84 -1.18
CA ASN A 123 -11.41 18.68 -0.83
C ASN A 123 -10.11 17.90 -0.57
N ARG A 124 -10.15 16.59 -0.27
CA ARG A 124 -8.97 15.84 0.21
C ARG A 124 -8.95 14.34 -0.08
N GLN A 125 -10.06 13.73 -0.51
CA GLN A 125 -10.09 12.28 -0.76
C GLN A 125 -9.80 12.00 -2.23
N ARG A 126 -8.67 11.33 -2.48
CA ARG A 126 -8.08 11.13 -3.82
C ARG A 126 -9.04 10.68 -4.92
N PHE A 127 -9.97 9.80 -4.59
CA PHE A 127 -10.89 9.17 -5.53
C PHE A 127 -12.31 9.75 -5.47
N CYS A 128 -12.55 10.76 -4.63
CA CYS A 128 -13.80 11.51 -4.66
C CYS A 128 -13.82 12.45 -5.87
N SER A 129 -14.92 12.45 -6.60
CA SER A 129 -15.23 13.40 -7.65
C SER A 129 -16.74 13.61 -7.71
N GLU A 130 -17.21 14.69 -8.32
CA GLU A 130 -18.65 14.97 -8.46
C GLU A 130 -19.43 13.81 -9.10
N ARG A 131 -18.76 12.98 -9.91
CA ARG A 131 -19.37 11.84 -10.62
C ARG A 131 -19.64 10.61 -9.75
N VAL A 132 -18.98 10.52 -8.59
CA VAL A 132 -19.00 9.33 -7.74
C VAL A 132 -19.61 9.60 -6.36
N LEU A 133 -20.20 10.78 -6.17
CA LEU A 133 -20.94 11.10 -4.94
C LEU A 133 -22.06 10.07 -4.70
N GLY A 134 -22.20 9.62 -3.46
CA GLY A 134 -23.11 8.56 -3.03
C GLY A 134 -22.67 7.14 -3.37
N GLN A 135 -21.55 6.94 -4.07
CA GLN A 135 -21.05 5.59 -4.37
C GLN A 135 -20.16 5.06 -3.24
N PRO A 136 -20.16 3.74 -2.97
CA PRO A 136 -19.29 3.13 -1.97
C PRO A 136 -17.80 3.37 -2.28
N LYS A 137 -17.05 3.84 -1.27
CA LYS A 137 -15.64 4.19 -1.45
C LYS A 137 -14.81 3.01 -1.96
N VAL A 138 -14.96 1.83 -1.34
CA VAL A 138 -14.19 0.63 -1.71
C VAL A 138 -14.38 0.23 -3.18
N ILE A 139 -15.58 0.42 -3.73
CA ILE A 139 -15.90 0.07 -5.12
C ILE A 139 -15.22 1.03 -6.09
N VAL A 140 -15.37 2.34 -5.84
CA VAL A 140 -14.75 3.39 -6.67
C VAL A 140 -13.22 3.28 -6.63
N VAL A 141 -12.64 3.06 -5.45
CA VAL A 141 -11.19 2.87 -5.30
C VAL A 141 -10.73 1.63 -6.07
N ARG A 142 -11.40 0.48 -5.91
CA ARG A 142 -11.07 -0.75 -6.66
C ARG A 142 -11.04 -0.53 -8.17
N ASP A 143 -12.08 0.10 -8.71
CA ASP A 143 -12.21 0.32 -10.15
C ASP A 143 -11.10 1.26 -10.65
N ALA A 144 -10.80 2.32 -9.90
CA ALA A 144 -9.70 3.21 -10.22
C ALA A 144 -8.32 2.53 -10.14
N LEU A 145 -8.10 1.60 -9.20
CA LEU A 145 -6.87 0.82 -9.13
C LEU A 145 -6.72 -0.13 -10.33
N ALA A 146 -7.82 -0.74 -10.80
CA ALA A 146 -7.82 -1.61 -11.97
C ALA A 146 -7.37 -0.85 -13.24
N ASP A 147 -7.77 0.42 -13.37
CA ASP A 147 -7.36 1.31 -14.46
C ASP A 147 -5.87 1.70 -14.38
N ILE A 148 -5.35 1.93 -13.17
CA ILE A 148 -3.96 2.36 -12.95
C ILE A 148 -2.99 1.16 -13.07
N ALA A 149 -3.38 0.03 -12.50
CA ALA A 149 -2.49 -1.08 -12.20
C ALA A 149 -3.19 -2.44 -12.37
N SER A 150 -3.45 -2.82 -13.63
CA SER A 150 -4.12 -4.09 -13.98
C SER A 150 -3.41 -5.40 -13.55
N HIS A 151 -2.29 -5.32 -12.83
CA HIS A 151 -1.63 -6.48 -12.21
C HIS A 151 -2.08 -6.68 -10.76
N VAL A 152 -2.70 -5.67 -10.16
CA VAL A 152 -3.16 -5.70 -8.77
C VAL A 152 -4.49 -6.42 -8.71
N GLU A 153 -4.55 -7.40 -7.83
CA GLU A 153 -5.79 -8.06 -7.45
C GLU A 153 -6.42 -7.27 -6.30
N THR A 154 -7.59 -6.68 -6.53
CA THR A 154 -8.25 -5.84 -5.51
C THR A 154 -9.54 -6.48 -5.02
N GLU A 155 -9.58 -6.77 -3.72
CA GLU A 155 -10.78 -7.23 -3.01
C GLU A 155 -11.41 -6.02 -2.31
N ALA A 156 -12.68 -5.71 -2.61
CA ALA A 156 -13.39 -4.57 -2.06
C ALA A 156 -14.52 -5.05 -1.13
N LEU A 157 -14.44 -4.72 0.15
CA LEU A 157 -15.37 -5.16 1.19
C LEU A 157 -16.08 -3.96 1.81
N GLU A 158 -17.36 -3.82 1.51
CA GLU A 158 -18.23 -2.78 2.07
C GLU A 158 -18.80 -3.24 3.42
N LEU A 159 -18.00 -3.11 4.48
CA LEU A 159 -18.38 -3.55 5.83
C LEU A 159 -17.68 -2.73 6.91
N VAL A 160 -18.29 -2.71 8.10
CA VAL A 160 -17.67 -2.14 9.30
C VAL A 160 -16.67 -3.16 9.84
N ALA A 161 -15.41 -2.75 9.99
CA ALA A 161 -14.41 -3.56 10.64
C ALA A 161 -14.49 -3.42 12.16
N ASP A 162 -14.57 -4.54 12.86
CA ASP A 162 -14.63 -4.61 14.32
C ASP A 162 -13.92 -5.84 14.85
N SER A 163 -13.86 -5.99 16.18
CA SER A 163 -13.16 -7.10 16.83
C SER A 163 -13.69 -8.49 16.44
N THR A 164 -14.91 -8.60 15.89
CA THR A 164 -15.50 -9.87 15.49
C THR A 164 -15.03 -10.36 14.13
N ASN A 165 -14.60 -9.46 13.24
CA ASN A 165 -14.22 -9.79 11.87
C ASN A 165 -12.77 -9.46 11.50
N LEU A 166 -12.07 -8.65 12.30
CA LEU A 166 -10.69 -8.22 12.04
C LEU A 166 -9.71 -9.38 11.86
N SER A 167 -9.84 -10.46 12.64
CA SER A 167 -8.99 -11.65 12.50
C SER A 167 -9.10 -12.28 11.10
N SER A 168 -10.32 -12.34 10.54
CA SER A 168 -10.57 -12.83 9.19
C SER A 168 -10.06 -11.85 8.13
N LEU A 169 -10.22 -10.54 8.35
CA LEU A 169 -9.76 -9.49 7.42
C LEU A 169 -8.24 -9.42 7.32
N VAL A 170 -7.54 -9.68 8.42
CA VAL A 170 -6.07 -9.72 8.48
C VAL A 170 -5.50 -11.02 7.90
N SER A 171 -6.26 -12.11 7.99
CA SER A 171 -5.78 -13.43 7.56
C SER A 171 -5.27 -13.45 6.12
N GLY A 172 -4.06 -14.00 5.94
CA GLY A 172 -3.40 -14.17 4.64
C GLY A 172 -2.82 -12.89 4.04
N MET A 173 -2.75 -11.79 4.81
CA MET A 173 -2.09 -10.54 4.42
C MET A 173 -0.63 -10.51 4.92
N ASP A 174 0.23 -9.75 4.26
CA ASP A 174 1.61 -9.48 4.70
C ASP A 174 1.70 -8.20 5.54
N VAL A 175 0.86 -7.21 5.23
CA VAL A 175 0.79 -5.92 5.93
C VAL A 175 -0.65 -5.46 6.10
N ALA A 176 -0.99 -4.93 7.27
CA ALA A 176 -2.24 -4.24 7.55
C ALA A 176 -1.98 -2.74 7.79
N LEU A 177 -2.64 -1.89 7.02
CA LEU A 177 -2.52 -0.43 7.10
C LEU A 177 -3.79 0.15 7.75
N ASP A 178 -3.60 0.85 8.87
CA ASP A 178 -4.62 1.61 9.56
C ASP A 178 -4.81 2.99 8.90
N CYS A 179 -5.97 3.17 8.27
CA CYS A 179 -6.44 4.44 7.72
C CYS A 179 -7.79 4.86 8.34
N LEU A 180 -8.04 4.47 9.59
CA LEU A 180 -9.29 4.72 10.33
C LEU A 180 -9.30 6.06 11.07
N ASP A 181 -10.45 6.44 11.64
CA ASP A 181 -10.65 7.71 12.37
C ASP A 181 -10.90 7.54 13.88
N SER A 182 -11.03 6.31 14.40
CA SER A 182 -11.30 6.06 15.83
C SER A 182 -10.22 5.21 16.49
N ILE A 183 -9.67 5.66 17.62
CA ILE A 183 -8.57 4.98 18.32
C ILE A 183 -8.91 3.52 18.68
N SER A 184 -10.15 3.23 19.09
CA SER A 184 -10.57 1.86 19.43
C SER A 184 -10.42 0.88 18.27
N ALA A 185 -10.86 1.25 17.07
CA ALA A 185 -10.74 0.42 15.88
C ALA A 185 -9.27 0.29 15.42
N LYS A 186 -8.46 1.34 15.61
CA LYS A 186 -7.02 1.31 15.33
C LYS A 186 -6.30 0.29 16.21
N THR A 187 -6.54 0.33 17.52
CA THR A 187 -5.97 -0.62 18.49
C THR A 187 -6.44 -2.04 18.22
N ALA A 188 -7.72 -2.24 17.87
CA ALA A 188 -8.23 -3.55 17.51
C ALA A 188 -7.55 -4.13 16.25
N LEU A 189 -7.30 -3.30 15.22
CA LEU A 189 -6.56 -3.71 14.03
C LEU A 189 -5.10 -4.07 14.37
N GLU A 190 -4.42 -3.25 15.18
CA GLU A 190 -3.05 -3.53 15.63
C GLU A 190 -2.98 -4.89 16.35
N GLN A 191 -3.88 -5.14 17.29
CA GLN A 191 -3.94 -6.41 18.03
C GLN A 191 -4.19 -7.60 17.10
N ALA A 192 -5.14 -7.49 16.17
CA ALA A 192 -5.44 -8.55 15.21
C ALA A 192 -4.27 -8.83 14.25
N ALA A 193 -3.60 -7.78 13.76
CA ALA A 193 -2.43 -7.89 12.88
C ALA A 193 -1.27 -8.60 13.59
N LEU A 194 -0.90 -8.13 14.78
CA LEU A 194 0.21 -8.71 15.54
C LEU A 194 -0.08 -10.15 15.97
N ALA A 195 -1.32 -10.48 16.36
CA ALA A 195 -1.72 -11.85 16.69
C ALA A 195 -1.60 -12.81 15.49
N ALA A 196 -1.76 -12.31 14.26
CA ALA A 196 -1.61 -13.07 13.04
C ALA A 196 -0.18 -13.07 12.45
N GLY A 197 0.78 -12.39 13.10
CA GLY A 197 2.13 -12.20 12.57
C GLY A 197 2.20 -11.30 11.33
N VAL A 198 1.17 -10.47 11.13
CA VAL A 198 1.06 -9.51 10.03
C VAL A 198 1.62 -8.17 10.50
N ALA A 199 2.47 -7.55 9.68
CA ALA A 199 3.02 -6.24 10.02
C ALA A 199 1.90 -5.18 10.03
N PHE A 200 1.91 -4.32 11.05
CA PHE A 200 0.96 -3.24 11.20
C PHE A 200 1.62 -1.90 10.81
N VAL A 201 0.90 -1.07 10.07
CA VAL A 201 1.34 0.30 9.73
C VAL A 201 0.24 1.26 10.13
N HIS A 202 0.53 2.12 11.09
CA HIS A 202 -0.36 3.17 11.55
C HIS A 202 -0.19 4.45 10.74
N GLY A 203 -1.31 5.10 10.46
CA GLY A 203 -1.35 6.48 10.04
C GLY A 203 -2.50 7.24 10.72
N SER A 204 -2.24 8.50 11.05
CA SER A 204 -3.26 9.43 11.52
C SER A 204 -2.98 10.84 11.00
N VAL A 205 -4.05 11.61 10.81
CA VAL A 205 -3.99 12.98 10.28
C VAL A 205 -5.02 13.82 11.02
N LEU A 206 -4.60 15.00 11.46
CA LEU A 206 -5.48 16.04 11.99
C LEU A 206 -4.89 17.39 11.60
N ARG A 207 -5.71 18.34 11.16
CA ARG A 207 -5.23 19.63 10.62
C ARG A 207 -4.22 19.38 9.50
N ASP A 208 -3.04 20.00 9.56
CA ASP A 208 -1.97 19.80 8.57
C ASP A 208 -0.83 18.93 9.12
N GLU A 209 -1.12 18.17 10.17
CA GLU A 209 -0.18 17.30 10.86
C GLU A 209 -0.59 15.83 10.75
N GLY A 210 0.37 14.93 10.93
CA GLY A 210 0.06 13.52 11.08
C GLY A 210 1.20 12.65 11.57
N PHE A 211 0.82 11.47 12.04
CA PHE A 211 1.73 10.51 12.63
C PHE A 211 1.75 9.22 11.84
N CYS A 212 2.91 8.56 11.79
CA CYS A 212 3.08 7.30 11.08
C CYS A 212 4.13 6.44 11.78
N TYR A 213 3.84 5.16 11.96
CA TYR A 213 4.83 4.17 12.37
C TYR A 213 4.44 2.78 11.86
N ALA A 214 5.38 1.84 11.93
CA ALA A 214 5.14 0.43 11.68
C ALA A 214 5.56 -0.40 12.89
N SER A 215 4.84 -1.50 13.13
CA SER A 215 5.16 -2.49 14.15
C SER A 215 4.99 -3.90 13.61
N SER A 216 5.88 -4.79 14.07
CA SER A 216 5.86 -6.22 13.74
C SER A 216 6.08 -7.09 14.99
N GLY A 217 5.96 -6.50 16.18
CA GLY A 217 6.32 -7.14 17.44
C GLY A 217 5.62 -6.52 18.65
N PRO A 218 6.01 -6.91 19.87
CA PRO A 218 5.33 -6.50 21.09
C PRO A 218 5.61 -5.05 21.49
N GLN A 219 6.68 -4.44 20.98
CA GLN A 219 7.07 -3.06 21.23
C GLN A 219 6.39 -2.11 20.23
N ALA A 220 6.37 -0.81 20.54
CA ALA A 220 5.82 0.23 19.68
C ALA A 220 4.33 0.03 19.43
N ARG A 221 3.52 0.22 20.48
CA ARG A 221 2.07 -0.03 20.47
C ARG A 221 1.26 1.25 20.48
N LEU A 222 0.08 1.22 19.84
CA LEU A 222 -0.89 2.33 19.95
C LEU A 222 -1.29 2.59 21.39
N GLU A 223 -1.30 1.57 22.23
CA GLU A 223 -1.61 1.67 23.67
C GLU A 223 -0.60 2.54 24.43
N GLU A 224 0.65 2.65 23.96
CA GLU A 224 1.65 3.57 24.54
C GLU A 224 1.37 5.03 24.17
N LEU A 225 0.83 5.27 22.96
CA LEU A 225 0.46 6.62 22.49
C LEU A 225 -0.90 7.06 23.05
N TYR A 226 -1.82 6.11 23.26
CA TYR A 226 -3.19 6.35 23.70
C TYR A 226 -3.53 5.49 24.93
N PRO A 227 -2.86 5.69 26.08
CA PRO A 227 -3.01 4.82 27.26
C PRO A 227 -4.43 4.85 27.86
N PHE A 228 -5.19 5.91 27.61
CA PHE A 228 -6.57 6.07 28.08
C PHE A 228 -7.61 5.88 26.96
N GLY A 229 -7.17 5.50 25.75
CA GLY A 229 -8.03 5.38 24.58
C GLY A 229 -8.62 6.72 24.14
N GLN A 230 -9.88 6.68 23.68
CA GLN A 230 -10.63 7.83 23.18
C GLN A 230 -12.08 7.74 23.62
N SER A 231 -12.57 8.78 24.28
CA SER A 231 -13.99 8.91 24.62
C SER A 231 -14.86 9.24 23.40
N ALA A 232 -16.16 8.97 23.49
CA ALA A 232 -17.11 9.32 22.43
C ALA A 232 -17.12 10.83 22.12
N ARG A 233 -16.93 11.67 23.15
CA ARG A 233 -16.86 13.14 23.00
C ARG A 233 -15.60 13.57 22.24
N GLU A 234 -14.45 12.97 22.53
CA GLU A 234 -13.20 13.25 21.81
C GLU A 234 -13.28 12.81 20.36
N LEU A 235 -13.91 11.66 20.08
CA LEU A 235 -14.16 11.20 18.71
C LEU A 235 -15.06 12.17 17.94
N GLU A 236 -16.16 12.61 18.54
CA GLU A 236 -17.07 13.60 17.93
C GLU A 236 -16.36 14.93 17.67
N GLN A 237 -15.54 15.38 18.61
CA GLN A 237 -14.73 16.59 18.44
C GLN A 237 -13.71 16.44 17.30
N ALA A 238 -12.97 15.33 17.25
CA ALA A 238 -11.98 15.06 16.21
C ALA A 238 -12.61 15.04 14.80
N ARG A 239 -13.85 14.54 14.66
CA ARG A 239 -14.59 14.56 13.38
C ARG A 239 -15.03 15.95 12.92
N ARG A 240 -15.03 16.95 13.80
CA ARG A 240 -15.35 18.35 13.50
C ARG A 240 -14.11 19.20 13.26
N GLU A 241 -12.94 18.71 13.63
CA GLU A 241 -11.67 19.38 13.36
C GLU A 241 -11.38 19.40 11.86
N SER A 242 -10.68 20.44 11.42
CA SER A 242 -10.28 20.59 10.02
C SER A 242 -9.15 19.64 9.68
N VAL A 243 -9.08 19.23 8.42
CA VAL A 243 -7.96 18.46 7.86
C VAL A 243 -7.51 19.15 6.58
N GLY A 244 -6.21 19.41 6.47
CA GLY A 244 -5.57 19.99 5.30
C GLY A 244 -5.69 19.06 4.08
N ALA A 245 -5.72 19.66 2.90
CA ALA A 245 -5.86 18.89 1.66
C ALA A 245 -4.61 18.02 1.35
N LEU A 246 -3.44 18.42 1.85
CA LEU A 246 -2.16 17.78 1.55
C LEU A 246 -1.73 16.75 2.59
N ALA A 247 -2.07 16.97 3.87
CA ALA A 247 -1.64 16.10 4.96
C ALA A 247 -1.96 14.61 4.75
N PRO A 248 -3.15 14.20 4.27
CA PRO A 248 -3.43 12.79 3.98
C PRO A 248 -2.49 12.18 2.93
N ALA A 249 -2.18 12.91 1.85
CA ALA A 249 -1.27 12.42 0.82
C ALA A 249 0.17 12.29 1.33
N SER A 250 0.61 13.23 2.16
CA SER A 250 1.97 13.24 2.71
C SER A 250 2.18 12.12 3.73
N VAL A 251 1.23 11.89 4.63
CA VAL A 251 1.26 10.75 5.56
C VAL A 251 1.15 9.42 4.80
N ALA A 252 0.32 9.35 3.75
CA ALA A 252 0.25 8.16 2.89
C ALA A 252 1.61 7.79 2.29
N CYS A 253 2.43 8.77 1.89
CA CYS A 253 3.78 8.52 1.39
C CYS A 253 4.66 7.80 2.42
N LEU A 254 4.61 8.24 3.69
CA LEU A 254 5.34 7.61 4.79
C LEU A 254 4.81 6.20 5.07
N MET A 255 3.49 6.03 5.16
CA MET A 255 2.86 4.73 5.39
C MET A 255 3.25 3.71 4.32
N VAL A 256 3.16 4.07 3.04
CA VAL A 256 3.55 3.18 1.94
C VAL A 256 5.04 2.88 1.99
N LYS A 257 5.88 3.86 2.35
CA LYS A 257 7.32 3.60 2.51
C LYS A 257 7.59 2.56 3.60
N LEU A 258 6.89 2.63 4.74
CA LEU A 258 7.02 1.67 5.83
C LEU A 258 6.44 0.30 5.45
N ALA A 259 5.29 0.25 4.80
CA ALA A 259 4.69 -1.00 4.31
C ALA A 259 5.61 -1.72 3.30
N LEU A 260 6.21 -0.98 2.36
CA LEU A 260 7.18 -1.55 1.43
C LEU A 260 8.44 -2.05 2.13
N ARG A 261 8.86 -1.43 3.24
CA ARG A 261 9.93 -1.96 4.07
C ARG A 261 9.50 -3.26 4.75
N ALA A 262 8.29 -3.32 5.32
CA ALA A 262 7.74 -4.51 5.96
C ALA A 262 7.62 -5.71 5.01
N ILE A 263 7.19 -5.48 3.77
CA ILE A 263 7.13 -6.52 2.73
C ILE A 263 8.52 -7.11 2.43
N LEU A 264 9.57 -6.28 2.46
CA LEU A 264 10.93 -6.67 2.10
C LEU A 264 11.76 -7.18 3.29
N GLN A 265 11.50 -6.65 4.47
CA GLN A 265 12.21 -6.87 5.72
C GLN A 265 11.17 -7.31 6.74
N ARG A 266 11.06 -8.63 6.98
CA ARG A 266 10.02 -9.26 7.83
C ARG A 266 9.97 -8.74 9.28
N THR A 267 10.94 -7.93 9.70
CA THR A 267 10.97 -7.20 10.97
C THR A 267 10.99 -5.70 10.66
N ALA A 268 9.86 -5.02 10.84
CA ALA A 268 9.68 -3.65 10.39
C ALA A 268 9.10 -2.72 11.46
N SER A 269 9.38 -3.00 12.73
CA SER A 269 9.18 -1.98 13.75
C SER A 269 9.99 -0.73 13.39
N SER A 270 9.37 0.43 13.48
CA SER A 270 9.98 1.72 13.18
C SER A 270 9.86 2.67 14.37
N ALA A 271 10.63 3.75 14.34
CA ALA A 271 10.34 4.94 15.11
C ALA A 271 8.94 5.48 14.76
N LEU A 272 8.40 6.33 15.63
CA LEU A 272 7.26 7.18 15.34
C LEU A 272 7.72 8.39 14.53
N TYR A 273 7.09 8.62 13.39
CA TYR A 273 7.32 9.79 12.57
C TYR A 273 6.17 10.78 12.73
N HIS A 274 6.51 12.03 12.99
CA HIS A 274 5.58 13.16 13.00
C HIS A 274 5.88 14.04 11.79
N LEU A 275 4.87 14.27 10.97
CA LEU A 275 4.93 15.18 9.85
C LEU A 275 4.05 16.39 10.16
N ASP A 276 4.64 17.57 10.20
CA ASP A 276 3.91 18.84 10.27
C ASP A 276 4.09 19.58 8.94
N LEU A 277 2.99 19.89 8.26
CA LEU A 277 3.00 20.67 7.02
C LEU A 277 2.69 22.16 7.24
N SER A 278 2.22 22.54 8.43
CA SER A 278 2.09 23.95 8.83
C SER A 278 3.46 24.62 8.94
N VAL A 279 4.44 23.85 9.41
CA VAL A 279 5.87 24.15 9.33
C VAL A 279 6.52 22.92 8.70
N PRO A 280 6.81 22.91 7.37
CA PRO A 280 7.20 21.70 6.65
C PRO A 280 8.41 20.93 7.25
N GLU A 281 8.12 20.02 8.18
CA GLU A 281 9.12 19.29 8.96
C GLU A 281 8.71 17.83 9.17
N LEU A 282 9.73 16.99 9.37
CA LEU A 282 9.57 15.57 9.65
C LEU A 282 10.45 15.22 10.85
N GLU A 283 9.80 14.96 11.97
CA GLU A 283 10.44 14.56 13.22
C GLU A 283 10.38 13.04 13.40
N ARG A 284 11.36 12.51 14.12
CA ARG A 284 11.48 11.09 14.46
C ARG A 284 11.57 10.95 15.97
N PHE A 285 10.71 10.11 16.53
CA PHE A 285 10.69 9.75 17.94
C PHE A 285 10.94 8.25 18.07
N ASP A 286 12.02 7.88 18.77
CA ASP A 286 12.29 6.49 19.10
C ASP A 286 11.40 6.05 20.28
N TRP A 287 10.98 4.79 20.26
CA TRP A 287 10.21 4.20 21.35
C TRP A 287 11.12 3.94 22.55
N ALA A 288 10.56 3.99 23.75
CA ALA A 288 11.34 3.67 24.95
C ALA A 288 11.79 2.20 24.92
N ASP A 289 13.06 1.95 25.24
CA ASP A 289 13.54 0.59 25.48
C ASP A 289 12.89 0.11 26.78
N ASN A 290 11.90 -0.77 26.67
CA ASN A 290 11.37 -1.50 27.82
C ASN A 290 12.33 -2.67 28.11
N ASP A 291 13.36 -2.40 28.92
CA ASP A 291 14.23 -3.42 29.55
C ASP A 291 13.44 -4.34 30.50
#